data_AF-A0A926ELT4-F1
#
_entry.id   AF-A0A926ELT4-F1
#
_cell.length_a   1.000
_cell.length_b   1.000
_cell.length_c   1.000
_cell.angle_alpha   90.00
_cell.angle_beta   90.00
_cell.angle_gamma   90.00
#
_symmetry.space_group_name_H-M   'P 1'
#
loop_
_entity.id
_entity.type
_entity.pdbx_description
1 polymer ?
#
loop_
_entity_poly.entity_id
_entity_poly.type
_entity_poly.pdbx_seq_one_letter_code
_entity_poly.pdbx_strand_id
1 'polypeptide(L)' 'MYLLFKYKSMKPSEFYQIPLGEKRILACFMKLEIEERQQEMKQMYGGD' A
#
# COMPACT_ATOMS: atom_id res chain seq x y z
N MET A 1 -4.82 0.44 -4.21
CA MET A 1 -4.76 -0.85 -4.94
C MET A 1 -3.58 -0.95 -5.90
N TYR A 2 -3.22 0.09 -6.66
CA TYR A 2 -2.06 0.05 -7.57
C TYR A 2 -0.78 -0.53 -6.94
N LEU A 3 -0.43 -0.10 -5.72
CA LEU A 3 0.76 -0.59 -5.03
C LEU A 3 0.71 -2.09 -4.73
N LEU A 4 -0.47 -2.62 -4.35
CA LEU A 4 -0.67 -4.05 -4.13
C LEU A 4 -0.38 -4.84 -5.41
N PHE A 5 -0.89 -4.35 -6.53
CA PHE A 5 -0.81 -5.07 -7.80
C PHE A 5 0.57 -4.98 -8.44
N LYS A 6 1.15 -3.77 -8.45
CA LYS A 6 2.43 -3.53 -9.10
C LYS A 6 3.63 -3.97 -8.26
N TYR A 7 3.59 -3.73 -6.94
CA TYR A 7 4.77 -3.90 -6.09
C TYR A 7 4.68 -5.09 -5.13
N LYS A 8 3.49 -5.64 -4.89
CA LYS A 8 3.30 -6.81 -4.02
C LYS A 8 2.86 -8.06 -4.79
N SER A 9 2.87 -8.00 -6.12
CA SER A 9 2.50 -9.11 -7.02
C SER A 9 1.13 -9.73 -6.74
N MET A 10 0.23 -9.01 -6.06
CA MET A 10 -1.12 -9.46 -5.81
C MET A 10 -1.94 -9.27 -7.09
N LYS A 11 -2.54 -10.34 -7.60
CA LYS A 11 -3.42 -10.24 -8.75
C LYS A 11 -4.74 -9.57 -8.34
N PRO A 12 -5.40 -8.82 -9.24
CA PRO A 12 -6.72 -8.27 -8.96
C PRO A 12 -7.73 -9.35 -8.53
N SER A 13 -7.70 -10.52 -9.19
CA SER A 13 -8.57 -11.65 -8.85
C SER A 13 -8.41 -12.11 -7.40
N GLU A 14 -7.17 -12.20 -6.91
CA GLU A 14 -6.87 -12.58 -5.53
C GLU A 14 -7.44 -11.55 -4.57
N PHE A 15 -7.23 -10.26 -4.82
CA PHE A 15 -7.78 -9.18 -3.99
C PHE A 15 -9.31 -9.23 -3.88
N TYR A 16 -10.01 -9.45 -4.99
CA TYR A 16 -11.47 -9.48 -4.97
C TYR A 16 -12.02 -10.68 -4.19
N GLN A 17 -11.29 -11.79 -4.14
CA GLN A 17 -11.63 -12.99 -3.37
C GLN A 17 -11.40 -12.84 -1.86
N ILE A 18 -10.63 -11.85 -1.41
CA ILE A 18 -10.37 -11.62 0.02
C ILE A 18 -11.68 -11.22 0.74
N PRO A 19 -12.00 -11.78 1.92
CA PRO A 19 -13.16 -11.36 2.69
C PRO A 19 -13.02 -9.93 3.25
N LEU A 20 -14.13 -9.35 3.69
CA LEU A 20 -14.17 -7.92 4.04
C LEU A 20 -13.25 -7.55 5.22
N GLY A 21 -13.09 -8.44 6.20
CA GLY A 21 -12.22 -8.19 7.36
C GLY A 21 -10.76 -8.06 6.95
N GLU A 22 -10.29 -8.99 6.15
CA GLU A 22 -8.93 -9.07 5.64
C GLU A 22 -8.65 -7.91 4.66
N LYS A 23 -9.65 -7.49 3.87
CA LYS A 23 -9.57 -6.26 3.07
C LYS A 23 -9.33 -5.02 3.92
N ARG A 24 -9.96 -4.91 5.10
CA ARG A 24 -9.74 -3.79 6.03
C ARG A 24 -8.33 -3.80 6.61
N ILE A 25 -7.85 -4.98 7.01
CA ILE A 25 -6.47 -5.15 7.49
C ILE A 25 -5.47 -4.74 6.40
N LEU A 26 -5.66 -5.25 5.18
CA LEU A 26 -4.82 -4.92 4.04
C LEU A 26 -4.82 -3.41 3.74
N ALA A 27 -5.98 -2.75 3.84
CA ALA A 27 -6.09 -1.31 3.65
C ALA A 27 -5.30 -0.51 4.71
N CYS A 28 -5.32 -0.94 5.97
CA CYS A 28 -4.53 -0.32 7.04
C CYS A 28 -3.03 -0.40 6.77
N PHE A 29 -2.51 -1.58 6.42
CA PHE A 29 -1.09 -1.74 6.07
C PHE A 29 -0.70 -0.94 4.83
N MET A 30 -1.57 -0.92 3.81
CA MET A 30 -1.31 -0.13 2.61
C MET A 30 -1.27 1.38 2.89
N LYS A 31 -2.09 1.86 3.83
CA LYS A 31 -2.06 3.26 4.25
C LYS A 31 -0.74 3.59 4.95
N LEU A 32 -0.29 2.74 5.87
CA LEU A 32 0.99 2.90 6.57
C LEU A 32 2.16 2.95 5.58
N GLU A 33 2.23 2.00 4.63
CA GLU A 33 3.31 1.96 3.64
C GLU A 33 3.32 3.21 2.73
N ILE A 34 2.15 3.77 2.41
CA ILE A 34 2.07 5.03 1.67
C ILE A 34 2.65 6.18 2.51
N GLU A 35 2.27 6.27 3.78
CA GLU A 35 2.76 7.31 4.69
C GLU A 35 4.28 7.25 4.85
N GLU A 36 4.84 6.05 5.04
CA GLU A 36 6.29 5.82 5.11
C GLU A 36 7.00 6.27 3.84
N ARG A 37 6.52 5.87 2.65
CA ARG A 37 7.09 6.31 1.36
C ARG A 37 7.04 7.83 1.18
N GLN A 38 5.96 8.48 1.62
CA GLN A 38 5.87 9.94 1.56
C GLN A 38 6.86 10.61 2.50
N GLN A 39 7.09 10.03 3.68
CA GLN A 39 8.09 10.53 4.62
C GLN A 39 9.51 10.36 4.07
N GLU A 40 9.83 9.20 3.49
CA GLU A 40 11.10 8.96 2.80
C GLU A 40 11.32 9.97 1.66
N MET A 41 10.30 10.21 0.83
CA MET A 41 10.38 11.22 -0.23
C MET A 41 10.64 12.62 0.32
N LYS A 42 9.96 13.02 1.40
CA LYS A 42 10.21 14.31 2.05
C LYS A 42 11.63 14.41 2.61
N GLN A 43 12.19 13.33 3.15
CA GLN A 43 13.57 13.33 3.64
C GLN A 43 14.59 13.44 2.49
N MET A 44 14.33 12.76 1.37
CA MET A 44 15.24 12.75 0.22
C MET A 44 15.20 14.04 -0.60
N TYR A 45 14.05 14.70 -0.71
CA TYR A 45 13.84 15.85 -1.58
C TYR A 45 13.48 17.16 -0.85
N GLY A 46 13.22 17.10 0.45
CA GLY A 46 12.85 18.26 1.29
C GLY A 46 13.96 18.75 2.22
N GLY A 47 15.21 18.38 1.95
CA GLY A 47 16.37 19.01 2.56
C GLY A 47 16.73 20.28 1.80
N ASP A 48 16.08 21.39 2.15
CA ASP A 48 16.61 22.75 1.96
C ASP A 48 17.34 23.17 3.26
#